data_AF-A0A5J6F9H0-F1
#
_entry.id   AF-A0A5J6F9H0-F1
#
_cell.length_a   1.000
_cell.length_b   1.000
_cell.length_c   1.000
_cell.angle_alpha   90.00
_cell.angle_beta   90.00
_cell.angle_gamma   90.00
#
_symmetry.space_group_name_H-M   'P 1'
#
loop_
_entity.id
_entity.type
_entity.pdbx_description
1 polymer ?
#
loop_
_entity_poly.entity_id
_entity_poly.type
_entity_poly.pdbx_seq_one_letter_code
_entity_poly.pdbx_strand_id
1 'polypeptide(L)'
;MEGPDPVEDWDDVLQGLPGGIDAVMTAPDDLNQVWFFSGSRYVRAELAGSTPGGTVQAGPNSLAKGWPYTLGGVSEFGEGIDAVMPLRGERNSYWVFSGTKYIKVEAEDKTYADTLLNGSRTLRIGRT
;
A
#
# COMPACT_ATOMS: atom_id res chain seq x y z
N MET A 1 23.66 1.23 -3.97
CA MET A 1 23.61 -0.23 -4.05
C MET A 1 23.49 -0.61 -5.51
N GLU A 2 24.27 -1.60 -5.93
CA GLU A 2 24.26 -2.17 -7.28
C GLU A 2 23.90 -3.66 -7.18
N GLY A 3 22.82 -4.06 -7.85
CA GLY A 3 22.38 -5.44 -8.01
C GLY A 3 20.88 -5.61 -7.75
N PRO A 4 20.21 -6.63 -8.32
CA PRO A 4 19.00 -7.13 -7.70
C PRO A 4 19.41 -7.81 -6.38
N ASP A 5 19.05 -7.18 -5.27
CA ASP A 5 19.23 -7.70 -3.91
C ASP A 5 17.97 -8.46 -3.45
N PRO A 6 18.11 -9.48 -2.57
CA PRO A 6 16.99 -10.23 -2.03
C PRO A 6 16.01 -9.36 -1.25
N VAL A 7 14.71 -9.70 -1.29
CA VAL A 7 13.69 -9.01 -0.48
C VAL A 7 13.86 -9.31 1.01
N GLU A 8 14.51 -10.42 1.32
CA GLU A 8 14.86 -10.89 2.67
C GLU A 8 15.75 -9.88 3.43
N ASP A 9 16.47 -8.99 2.72
CA ASP A 9 17.21 -7.89 3.34
C ASP A 9 16.29 -6.87 4.06
N TRP A 10 14.97 -6.96 3.85
CA TRP A 10 13.93 -6.14 4.46
C TRP A 10 13.08 -6.89 5.52
N ASP A 11 13.46 -8.13 5.89
CA ASP A 11 12.63 -8.98 6.77
C ASP A 11 12.31 -8.36 8.14
N ASP A 12 13.20 -7.49 8.65
CA ASP A 12 13.02 -6.75 9.89
C ASP A 12 11.75 -5.88 9.88
N VAL A 13 11.44 -5.27 8.73
CA VAL A 13 10.25 -4.44 8.54
C VAL A 13 9.08 -5.16 7.90
N LEU A 14 9.31 -6.24 7.14
CA LEU A 14 8.23 -6.96 6.46
C LEU A 14 7.45 -7.91 7.38
N GLN A 15 8.01 -8.33 8.54
CA GLN A 15 7.31 -9.05 9.61
C GLN A 15 6.47 -10.27 9.14
N GLY A 16 6.97 -11.01 8.14
CA GLY A 16 6.28 -12.19 7.63
C GLY A 16 5.05 -11.91 6.75
N LEU A 17 5.01 -10.75 6.07
CA LEU A 17 4.19 -10.60 4.87
C LEU A 17 4.52 -11.75 3.88
N PRO A 18 3.50 -12.37 3.26
CA PRO A 18 3.70 -13.60 2.49
C PRO A 18 4.39 -13.37 1.14
N GLY A 19 5.46 -14.11 0.87
CA GLY A 19 6.07 -14.15 -0.47
C GLY A 19 6.79 -12.84 -0.85
N GLY A 20 6.18 -12.04 -1.74
CA GLY A 20 6.72 -10.78 -2.25
C GLY A 20 5.86 -9.58 -1.89
N ILE A 21 6.31 -8.38 -2.28
CA ILE A 21 5.58 -7.13 -2.07
C ILE A 21 4.84 -6.77 -3.34
N ASP A 22 3.52 -6.59 -3.23
CA ASP A 22 2.68 -6.23 -4.37
C ASP A 22 2.72 -4.72 -4.63
N ALA A 23 2.69 -3.92 -3.55
CA ALA A 23 2.75 -2.46 -3.64
C ALA A 23 3.37 -1.79 -2.42
N VAL A 24 3.87 -0.57 -2.61
CA VAL A 24 4.37 0.31 -1.55
C VAL A 24 3.68 1.67 -1.66
N MET A 25 3.24 2.22 -0.54
CA MET A 25 2.62 3.55 -0.45
C MET A 25 3.35 4.39 0.59
N THR A 26 3.83 5.56 0.21
CA THR A 26 4.41 6.51 1.16
C THR A 26 3.35 6.99 2.15
N ALA A 27 3.72 7.11 3.42
CA ALA A 27 2.84 7.70 4.40
C ALA A 27 2.70 9.22 4.15
N PRO A 28 1.48 9.76 4.14
CA PRO A 28 1.26 11.17 3.88
C PRO A 28 1.77 12.09 5.00
N ASP A 29 1.79 11.60 6.23
CA ASP A 29 2.21 12.32 7.43
C ASP A 29 3.70 12.30 7.70
N ASP A 30 4.38 11.25 7.25
CA ASP A 30 5.80 11.05 7.47
C ASP A 30 6.45 10.43 6.23
N LEU A 31 7.27 11.22 5.54
CA LEU A 31 7.96 10.79 4.31
C LEU A 31 9.00 9.69 4.55
N ASN A 32 9.38 9.45 5.80
CA ASN A 32 10.26 8.34 6.17
C ASN A 32 9.47 7.05 6.40
N GLN A 33 8.14 7.12 6.40
CA GLN A 33 7.29 5.96 6.61
C GLN A 33 6.61 5.52 5.32
N VAL A 34 6.43 4.21 5.21
CA VAL A 34 5.74 3.58 4.09
C VAL A 34 4.84 2.46 4.59
N TRP A 35 3.78 2.18 3.84
CA TRP A 35 3.05 0.94 3.93
C TRP A 35 3.53 -0.03 2.85
N PHE A 36 3.90 -1.23 3.27
CA PHE A 36 4.14 -2.38 2.42
C PHE A 36 2.87 -3.23 2.36
N PHE A 37 2.47 -3.62 1.15
CA PHE A 37 1.28 -4.44 0.90
C PHE A 37 1.66 -5.78 0.27
N SER A 38 1.03 -6.85 0.74
CA SER A 38 1.20 -8.20 0.20
C SER A 38 -0.06 -9.03 0.49
N GLY A 39 -0.74 -9.44 -0.58
CA GLY A 39 -2.08 -10.01 -0.53
C GLY A 39 -3.03 -9.17 0.32
N SER A 40 -3.80 -9.83 1.18
CA SER A 40 -4.76 -9.16 2.08
C SER A 40 -4.12 -8.53 3.34
N ARG A 41 -2.80 -8.32 3.36
CA ARG A 41 -2.06 -7.81 4.52
C ARG A 41 -1.18 -6.61 4.20
N TYR A 42 -0.87 -5.85 5.24
CA TYR A 42 0.06 -4.73 5.16
C TYR A 42 0.84 -4.49 6.46
N VAL A 43 1.98 -3.82 6.33
CA VAL A 43 2.81 -3.30 7.44
C VAL A 43 3.10 -1.82 7.19
N ARG A 44 3.05 -0.99 8.23
CA ARG A 44 3.57 0.39 8.23
C ARG A 44 4.96 0.37 8.87
N ALA A 45 5.97 0.85 8.17
CA ALA A 45 7.35 0.88 8.66
C ALA A 45 7.98 2.25 8.44
N GLU A 46 8.88 2.62 9.33
CA GLU A 46 9.81 3.73 9.17
C GLU A 46 11.11 3.19 8.56
N LEU A 47 11.61 3.84 7.52
CA LEU A 47 12.77 3.39 6.74
C LEU A 47 14.09 3.80 7.40
N ALA A 48 15.10 2.93 7.31
CA ALA A 48 16.47 3.23 7.75
C ALA A 48 17.21 4.27 6.85
N GLY A 49 16.51 4.84 5.85
CA GLY A 49 17.04 5.82 4.91
C GLY A 49 17.66 5.17 3.68
N SER A 50 19.00 5.19 3.59
CA SER A 50 19.73 4.73 2.39
C SER A 50 20.12 3.25 2.39
N THR A 51 19.74 2.49 3.42
CA THR A 51 19.98 1.05 3.55
C THR A 51 18.66 0.30 3.67
N PRO A 52 18.59 -0.99 3.26
CA PRO A 52 17.43 -1.83 3.52
C PRO A 52 17.07 -1.89 5.01
N GLY A 53 15.79 -2.10 5.29
CA GLY A 53 15.25 -2.25 6.64
C GLY A 53 14.77 -0.96 7.28
N GLY A 54 14.58 -1.04 8.61
CA GLY A 54 13.98 0.04 9.38
C GLY A 54 13.28 -0.45 10.65
N THR A 55 12.20 0.22 11.03
CA THR A 55 11.41 -0.15 12.22
C THR A 55 9.92 -0.23 11.92
N VAL A 56 9.29 -1.29 12.40
CA VAL A 56 7.85 -1.50 12.26
C VAL A 56 7.10 -0.53 13.16
N GLN A 57 6.24 0.29 12.56
CA GLN A 57 5.38 1.22 13.28
C GLN A 57 3.98 0.62 13.54
N ALA A 58 3.48 -0.20 12.61
CA ALA A 58 2.22 -0.93 12.79
C ALA A 58 2.11 -2.17 11.89
N GLY A 59 1.43 -3.21 12.37
CA GLY A 59 1.17 -4.45 11.62
C GLY A 59 2.10 -5.62 11.98
N PRO A 60 2.05 -6.72 11.22
CA PRO A 60 1.20 -6.93 10.04
C PRO A 60 -0.28 -6.97 10.41
N ASN A 61 -1.11 -6.23 9.66
CA ASN A 61 -2.57 -6.19 9.82
C ASN A 61 -3.26 -6.64 8.53
N SER A 62 -4.51 -7.08 8.62
CA SER A 62 -5.34 -7.31 7.44
C SER A 62 -5.87 -6.01 6.85
N LEU A 63 -6.06 -5.97 5.52
CA LEU A 63 -6.71 -4.86 4.83
C LEU A 63 -8.12 -4.62 5.37
N ALA A 64 -8.88 -5.69 5.64
CA ALA A 64 -10.21 -5.60 6.24
C ALA A 64 -10.24 -4.84 7.58
N LYS A 65 -9.17 -4.90 8.37
CA LYS A 65 -9.08 -4.21 9.66
C LYS A 65 -8.51 -2.81 9.54
N GLY A 66 -7.46 -2.64 8.73
CA GLY A 66 -6.72 -1.37 8.63
C GLY A 66 -7.24 -0.39 7.58
N TRP A 67 -8.02 -0.88 6.62
CA TRP A 67 -8.57 -0.13 5.49
C TRP A 67 -10.04 -0.52 5.26
N PRO A 68 -10.89 -0.48 6.29
CA PRO A 68 -12.24 -1.05 6.23
C PRO A 68 -13.19 -0.34 5.26
N TYR A 69 -12.89 0.89 4.84
CA TYR A 69 -13.76 1.67 3.95
C TYR A 69 -13.23 1.78 2.51
N THR A 70 -11.99 1.35 2.27
CA THR A 70 -11.32 1.40 0.96
C THR A 70 -10.83 0.03 0.53
N LEU A 71 -9.61 -0.38 0.89
CA LEU A 71 -9.00 -1.61 0.39
C LEU A 71 -9.73 -2.84 0.90
N GLY A 72 -9.87 -2.97 2.22
CA GLY A 72 -10.59 -4.07 2.85
C GLY A 72 -12.11 -4.01 2.69
N GLY A 73 -12.65 -2.81 2.44
CA GLY A 73 -14.09 -2.58 2.26
C GLY A 73 -14.61 -2.81 0.84
N VAL A 74 -13.74 -2.81 -0.16
CA VAL A 74 -14.10 -3.02 -1.57
C VAL A 74 -13.64 -4.41 -2.00
N SER A 75 -14.59 -5.26 -2.40
CA SER A 75 -14.37 -6.69 -2.69
C SER A 75 -13.13 -7.00 -3.54
N GLU A 76 -12.89 -6.24 -4.59
CA GLU A 76 -11.79 -6.44 -5.53
C GLU A 76 -10.41 -6.02 -5.00
N PHE A 77 -10.35 -5.29 -3.89
CA PHE A 77 -9.11 -4.77 -3.28
C PHE A 77 -8.79 -5.44 -1.94
N GLY A 78 -9.74 -6.20 -1.35
CA GLY A 78 -9.57 -6.81 -0.03
C GLY A 78 -8.58 -7.99 -0.01
N GLU A 79 -8.37 -8.62 -1.17
CA GLU A 79 -7.44 -9.75 -1.32
C GLU A 79 -6.03 -9.34 -1.73
N GLY A 80 -5.83 -8.07 -2.12
CA GLY A 80 -4.56 -7.55 -2.61
C GLY A 80 -4.74 -6.35 -3.53
N ILE A 81 -3.62 -5.66 -3.76
CA ILE A 81 -3.52 -4.51 -4.68
C ILE A 81 -2.28 -4.67 -5.53
N ASP A 82 -2.32 -4.22 -6.78
CA ASP A 82 -1.21 -4.40 -7.72
C ASP A 82 -0.27 -3.20 -7.75
N ALA A 83 -0.80 -2.00 -7.48
CA ALA A 83 -0.04 -0.77 -7.55
C ALA A 83 -0.74 0.38 -6.82
N VAL A 84 0.07 1.34 -6.37
CA VAL A 84 -0.39 2.61 -5.80
C VAL A 84 0.32 3.76 -6.50
N MET A 85 -0.42 4.81 -6.84
CA MET A 85 0.11 6.03 -7.43
C MET A 85 -0.35 7.25 -6.62
N PRO A 86 0.58 8.01 -6.00
CA PRO A 86 0.22 9.25 -5.32
C PRO A 86 -0.27 10.30 -6.33
N LEU A 87 -1.33 11.03 -5.99
CA LEU A 87 -1.81 12.15 -6.80
C LEU A 87 -0.94 13.38 -6.56
N ARG A 88 -0.37 13.92 -7.64
CA ARG A 88 0.40 15.18 -7.57
C ARG A 88 -0.53 16.33 -7.26
N GLY A 89 -0.20 17.10 -6.21
CA GLY A 89 -0.95 18.30 -5.80
C GLY A 89 -2.12 18.03 -4.85
N GLU A 90 -2.47 16.76 -4.61
CA GLU A 90 -3.47 16.36 -3.63
C GLU A 90 -2.78 15.51 -2.57
N ARG A 91 -2.46 16.13 -1.42
CA ARG A 91 -1.88 15.39 -0.29
C ARG A 91 -2.83 14.26 0.10
N ASN A 92 -2.25 13.14 0.52
CA ASN A 92 -2.98 11.99 1.08
C ASN A 92 -3.88 11.24 0.09
N SER A 93 -3.94 11.68 -1.17
CA SER A 93 -4.76 11.06 -2.20
C SER A 93 -3.95 10.11 -3.07
N TYR A 94 -4.49 8.92 -3.32
CA TYR A 94 -3.85 7.88 -4.11
C TYR A 94 -4.82 7.25 -5.10
N TRP A 95 -4.32 6.92 -6.29
CA TRP A 95 -4.95 5.94 -7.17
C TRP A 95 -4.42 4.56 -6.78
N VAL A 96 -5.32 3.62 -6.51
CA VAL A 96 -4.99 2.24 -6.18
C VAL A 96 -5.57 1.32 -7.24
N PHE A 97 -4.78 0.35 -7.69
CA PHE A 97 -5.10 -0.54 -8.80
C PHE A 97 -5.15 -2.00 -8.32
N SER A 98 -6.13 -2.75 -8.82
CA SER A 98 -6.26 -4.20 -8.62
C SER A 98 -6.91 -4.84 -9.85
N GLY A 99 -6.19 -5.74 -10.50
CA GLY A 99 -6.54 -6.36 -11.77
C GLY A 99 -6.92 -5.33 -12.84
N THR A 100 -8.20 -5.34 -13.23
CA THR A 100 -8.74 -4.41 -14.23
C THR A 100 -9.47 -3.22 -13.61
N LYS A 101 -9.30 -2.98 -12.30
CA LYS A 101 -10.04 -1.97 -11.55
C LYS A 101 -9.10 -0.96 -10.91
N TYR A 102 -9.62 0.24 -10.68
CA TYR A 102 -8.97 1.24 -9.84
C TYR A 102 -9.97 1.98 -8.96
N ILE A 103 -9.49 2.51 -7.84
CA ILE A 103 -10.20 3.41 -6.92
C ILE A 103 -9.33 4.63 -6.59
N LYS A 104 -9.97 5.72 -6.17
CA LYS A 104 -9.28 6.87 -5.56
C LYS A 104 -9.51 6.81 -4.06
N VAL A 105 -8.45 6.81 -3.28
CA VAL A 105 -8.52 6.79 -1.81
C VAL A 105 -7.84 8.02 -1.23
N GLU A 106 -8.30 8.43 -0.05
CA GLU A 106 -7.59 9.33 0.84
C GLU A 106 -7.21 8.58 2.11
N ALA A 107 -5.95 8.69 2.53
CA ALA A 107 -5.45 8.08 3.76
C ALA A 107 -5.17 9.18 4.82
N GLU A 108 -5.86 9.13 5.97
CA GLU A 108 -5.66 10.09 7.05
C GLU A 108 -4.50 9.69 7.99
N ASP A 109 -3.64 10.67 8.19
CA ASP A 109 -2.39 10.70 8.94
C ASP A 109 -2.43 10.09 10.36
N LYS A 110 -3.48 10.35 11.15
CA LYS A 110 -3.46 10.10 12.61
C LYS A 110 -4.49 9.11 13.13
N THR A 111 -5.59 8.96 12.40
CA THR A 111 -6.73 8.10 12.75
C THR A 111 -6.66 6.75 12.03
N TYR A 112 -5.75 6.61 11.05
CA TYR A 112 -5.77 5.52 10.07
C TYR A 112 -7.12 5.44 9.34
N ALA A 113 -7.84 6.56 9.25
CA ALA A 113 -9.10 6.60 8.52
C ALA A 113 -8.79 6.58 7.02
N ASP A 114 -9.62 5.89 6.27
CA ASP A 114 -9.52 5.76 4.83
C ASP A 114 -10.85 6.16 4.18
N THR A 115 -10.79 7.01 3.17
CA THR A 115 -11.99 7.49 2.46
C THR A 115 -11.94 7.08 1.00
N LEU A 116 -13.02 6.46 0.52
CA LEU A 116 -13.21 6.16 -0.90
C LEU A 116 -13.72 7.42 -1.61
N LEU A 117 -12.83 8.11 -2.34
CA LEU A 117 -13.17 9.34 -3.05
C LEU A 117 -13.94 9.06 -4.35
N ASN A 118 -13.60 7.97 -5.04
CA ASN A 118 -14.32 7.49 -6.23
C ASN A 118 -14.48 5.96 -6.19
N GLY A 119 -15.69 5.48 -6.47
CA GLY A 119 -15.98 4.05 -6.60
C GLY A 119 -15.21 3.35 -7.73
N SER A 120 -15.20 2.01 -7.70
CA SER A 120 -14.36 1.20 -8.59
C SER A 120 -14.68 1.45 -10.07
N ARG A 121 -13.63 1.68 -10.88
CA ARG A 121 -13.74 1.90 -12.32
C ARG A 121 -12.91 0.88 -13.08
N THR A 122 -13.45 0.39 -14.20
CA THR A 122 -12.75 -0.55 -15.07
C THR A 122 -11.72 0.17 -15.93
N LEU A 123 -10.48 -0.33 -15.91
CA LEU A 123 -9.43 0.02 -16.86
C LEU A 123 -9.84 -0.45 -18.26
N ARG A 124 -9.83 0.45 -19.23
CA ARG A 124 -10.10 0.07 -20.63
C ARG A 124 -8.93 -0.78 -21.14
N ILE A 125 -9.19 -2.07 -21.30
CA ILE A 125 -8.31 -2.94 -22.08
C ILE A 125 -8.57 -2.59 -23.55
N GLY A 126 -7.55 -2.07 -24.24
CA GLY A 126 -7.66 -1.81 -25.67
C GLY A 126 -8.08 -3.09 -26.39
N ARG A 127 -9.10 -3.01 -27.26
CA ARG A 127 -9.40 -4.11 -28.18
C ARG A 127 -8.27 -4.15 -29.21
N THR A 128 -7.52 -5.26 -29.24
CA THR A 128 -6.64 -5.63 -30.35
C THR A 128 -7.48 -5.95 -31.58
#